data_AF-A0A1V4ATW6-F1
#
_entry.id   AF-A0A1V4ATW6-F1
#
_cell.length_a   1.000
_cell.length_b   1.000
_cell.length_c   1.000
_cell.angle_alpha   90.00
_cell.angle_beta   90.00
_cell.angle_gamma   90.00
#
_symmetry.space_group_name_H-M   'P 1'
#
loop_
_entity.id
_entity.type
_entity.pdbx_description
1 polymer ?
#
loop_
_entity_poly.entity_id
_entity_poly.type
_entity_poly.pdbx_seq_one_letter_code
_entity_poly.pdbx_strand_id
1 'polypeptide(L)'
;MYGDGLTIDSDDGTEYIPGSEITKWELPKAESILAEQSLKETVPSVEKQTGDTNSLAINVLGVDIHKQSTSLPLNNNDETLKSAYLPEPTELKLLFTDKPFITEPDPCFDIPDIDSESRKEVDRWHNRYQYAQKIREPARMAQDVTAVVELAETLDNPALYCLAGCFADIGGLGSQRAKVYYEEAIKFDYQPAAVALATLYIKAADWANASKSLLLAIQLHFDGDKTPLVKKLGQCLFQMQEIKADRLGLLLSSGLEGDALEYAKRLVALVVKDESEAYSAALNGNIDILRKTRIGNDLFPWGDESPSALNQKKESSKPVPKTKKDATSRKGYISTYNVDRNFGFIVESSTGQTWYFHKKSIESETLLRGLIIGKVQQDIIFVGKSETISGKYPEASQVRILSDGASIESKDIRRTPLRVRLSGIPRDRSYYAKAKEAEQLDQLEKADEYFLMEISRKGKHFKSAIKDLANLKNRMGKSKEAITLLDKYKDEYNGSELSSLDQMKIQFFVKGQQYHDAAGLLAQIAKKTDQKK
;
A
#
# COMPACT_ATOMS: atom_id res chain seq x y z
N MET A 1 -19.58 -18.28 32.09
CA MET A 1 -18.24 -18.24 31.48
C MET A 1 -18.19 -16.98 30.62
N TYR A 2 -17.66 -15.88 31.16
CA TYR A 2 -17.52 -14.61 30.46
C TYR A 2 -16.06 -14.52 30.00
N GLY A 3 -15.83 -14.57 28.69
CA GLY A 3 -14.50 -14.80 28.10
C GLY A 3 -13.72 -13.55 27.71
N ASP A 4 -14.33 -12.37 27.65
CA ASP A 4 -13.68 -11.15 27.15
C ASP A 4 -14.04 -9.93 28.01
N GLY A 5 -13.38 -9.78 29.17
CA GLY A 5 -13.48 -8.61 30.03
C GLY A 5 -12.44 -8.62 31.14
N LEU A 6 -12.15 -7.44 31.69
CA LEU A 6 -11.20 -7.25 32.79
C LEU A 6 -11.97 -7.11 34.10
N THR A 7 -11.59 -7.86 35.13
CA THR A 7 -12.13 -7.71 36.48
C THR A 7 -11.09 -7.00 37.34
N ILE A 8 -11.46 -5.88 37.96
CA ILE A 8 -10.60 -5.12 38.85
C ILE A 8 -11.17 -5.22 40.25
N ASP A 9 -10.38 -5.73 41.19
CA ASP A 9 -10.70 -5.69 42.62
C ASP A 9 -10.11 -4.42 43.23
N SER A 10 -10.98 -3.62 43.85
CA SER A 10 -10.62 -2.43 44.61
C SER A 10 -11.18 -2.52 46.02
N ASP A 11 -10.71 -1.64 46.93
CA ASP A 11 -11.17 -1.61 48.32
C ASP A 11 -12.68 -1.27 48.44
N ASP A 12 -13.27 -0.66 47.40
CA ASP A 12 -14.70 -0.34 47.30
C ASP A 12 -15.53 -1.43 46.58
N GLY A 13 -14.89 -2.51 46.12
CA GLY A 13 -15.55 -3.67 45.52
C GLY A 13 -14.95 -4.12 44.18
N THR A 14 -15.55 -5.18 43.63
CA THR A 14 -15.14 -5.80 42.35
C THR A 14 -15.91 -5.17 41.19
N GLU A 15 -15.20 -4.59 40.23
CA GLU A 15 -15.77 -4.04 38.99
C GLU A 15 -15.39 -4.90 37.78
N TYR A 16 -16.35 -5.15 36.88
CA TYR A 16 -16.13 -5.89 35.65
C TYR A 16 -16.29 -4.96 34.44
N ILE A 17 -15.22 -4.83 33.64
CA ILE A 17 -15.18 -4.02 32.44
C ILE A 17 -15.26 -4.94 31.20
N PRO A 18 -16.29 -4.83 30.36
CA PRO A 18 -16.41 -5.60 29.13
C PRO A 18 -15.26 -5.28 28.15
N GLY A 19 -14.73 -6.30 27.47
CA GLY A 19 -13.60 -6.14 26.53
C GLY A 19 -13.88 -5.18 25.36
N SER A 20 -15.15 -4.94 25.02
CA SER A 20 -15.56 -3.97 24.00
C SER A 20 -15.32 -2.50 24.39
N GLU A 21 -15.16 -2.20 25.68
CA GLU A 21 -15.01 -0.83 26.19
C GLU A 21 -13.54 -0.43 26.38
N ILE A 22 -12.61 -1.38 26.27
CA ILE A 22 -11.17 -1.15 26.42
C ILE A 22 -10.61 -0.60 25.10
N THR A 23 -10.61 0.72 24.93
CA THR A 23 -10.25 1.35 23.64
C THR A 23 -8.78 1.77 23.49
N LYS A 24 -7.96 1.74 24.55
CA LYS A 24 -6.48 1.91 24.45
C LYS A 24 -5.79 1.70 25.79
N TRP A 25 -4.66 0.97 25.82
CA TRP A 25 -3.73 0.97 26.95
C TRP A 25 -2.72 2.10 26.75
N GLU A 26 -2.79 3.14 27.57
CA GLU A 26 -1.72 4.13 27.70
C GLU A 26 -1.09 3.99 29.09
N LEU A 27 0.20 3.63 29.14
CA LEU A 27 0.98 3.68 30.37
C LEU A 27 1.04 5.13 30.83
N PRO A 28 0.75 5.45 32.11
CA PRO A 28 0.91 6.81 32.60
C PRO A 28 2.36 7.24 32.41
N LYS A 29 2.59 8.33 31.67
CA LYS A 29 3.88 8.99 31.63
C LYS A 29 4.21 9.46 33.04
N ALA A 30 5.27 8.92 33.62
CA ALA A 30 5.85 9.42 34.86
C ALA A 30 6.52 10.76 34.56
N GLU A 31 5.84 11.87 34.82
CA GLU A 31 6.47 13.19 34.93
C GLU A 31 6.08 13.85 36.25
N SER A 32 7.13 14.00 37.08
CA SER A 32 7.39 15.16 37.94
C SER A 32 6.28 15.63 38.89
N ILE A 33 6.18 14.97 40.04
CA ILE A 33 5.72 15.64 41.28
C ILE A 33 6.86 16.56 41.73
N LEU A 34 6.69 17.87 41.62
CA LEU A 34 7.21 18.92 42.52
C LEU A 34 6.74 20.30 42.03
N ALA A 35 6.31 21.13 42.99
CA ALA A 35 5.74 22.49 42.86
C ALA A 35 4.29 22.51 42.33
N GLU A 36 3.26 23.03 43.00
CA GLU A 36 3.17 24.04 44.06
C GLU A 36 1.87 23.83 44.86
N GLN A 37 1.99 23.76 46.19
CA GLN A 37 0.93 24.12 47.11
C GLN A 37 1.02 25.64 47.31
N SER A 38 -0.08 26.39 47.15
CA SER A 38 -0.37 27.61 47.92
C SER A 38 -1.60 28.37 47.40
N LEU A 39 -2.63 28.42 48.27
CA LEU A 39 -3.60 29.53 48.50
C LEU A 39 -4.60 29.85 47.37
N LYS A 40 -5.88 29.46 47.51
CA LYS A 40 -6.97 30.04 48.34
C LYS A 40 -7.79 31.14 47.62
N GLU A 41 -9.08 30.84 47.51
CA GLU A 41 -10.26 31.70 47.75
C GLU A 41 -10.25 33.13 47.18
N THR A 42 -11.16 33.44 46.24
CA THR A 42 -12.42 34.16 46.51
C THR A 42 -13.14 34.57 45.21
N VAL A 43 -14.44 34.30 45.17
CA VAL A 43 -15.48 34.94 44.34
C VAL A 43 -16.00 36.13 45.18
N PRO A 44 -16.40 37.31 44.67
CA PRO A 44 -17.61 37.40 43.84
C PRO A 44 -17.73 38.50 42.77
N SER A 45 -18.69 38.20 41.88
CA SER A 45 -19.62 39.01 41.10
C SER A 45 -19.70 40.52 41.37
N VAL A 46 -20.03 41.31 40.33
CA VAL A 46 -21.20 42.22 40.26
C VAL A 46 -21.27 42.95 38.89
N GLU A 47 -22.46 42.85 38.28
CA GLU A 47 -23.28 43.81 37.50
C GLU A 47 -22.68 44.87 36.56
N LYS A 48 -23.09 44.86 35.28
CA LYS A 48 -24.05 45.76 34.57
C LYS A 48 -23.70 47.24 34.55
N GLN A 49 -23.68 47.81 33.34
CA GLN A 49 -24.51 48.92 32.83
C GLN A 49 -23.84 49.49 31.56
N THR A 50 -24.47 49.38 30.38
CA THR A 50 -25.35 50.39 29.74
C THR A 50 -24.72 51.78 29.64
N GLY A 51 -24.62 52.31 28.43
CA GLY A 51 -24.18 53.70 28.23
C GLY A 51 -24.00 54.07 26.77
N ASP A 52 -25.10 54.52 26.19
CA ASP A 52 -25.27 55.00 24.82
C ASP A 52 -24.63 56.37 24.54
N THR A 53 -24.53 56.66 23.24
CA THR A 53 -24.66 57.97 22.57
C THR A 53 -23.50 58.97 22.39
N ASN A 54 -23.46 59.42 21.12
CA ASN A 54 -23.24 60.76 20.61
C ASN A 54 -21.85 61.20 20.13
N SER A 55 -21.73 61.15 18.80
CA SER A 55 -21.57 62.29 17.88
C SER A 55 -20.64 63.44 18.28
N LEU A 56 -19.77 63.81 17.34
CA LEU A 56 -19.47 65.20 17.01
C LEU A 56 -18.86 65.28 15.60
N ALA A 57 -19.50 66.08 14.76
CA ALA A 57 -19.05 66.50 13.44
C ALA A 57 -18.06 67.66 13.55
N ILE A 58 -17.10 67.76 12.62
CA ILE A 58 -16.47 69.03 12.23
C ILE A 58 -16.31 69.05 10.70
N ASN A 59 -16.77 70.16 10.12
CA ASN A 59 -16.83 70.57 8.72
C ASN A 59 -15.50 71.17 8.20
N VAL A 60 -15.53 71.59 6.91
CA VAL A 60 -14.83 72.76 6.30
C VAL A 60 -13.50 72.39 5.58
N LEU A 61 -13.17 72.62 4.29
CA LEU A 61 -13.58 73.43 3.09
C LEU A 61 -13.29 72.55 1.82
N GLY A 62 -13.86 72.70 0.62
CA GLY A 62 -14.42 73.85 -0.09
C GLY A 62 -13.47 74.32 -1.21
N VAL A 63 -13.65 73.87 -2.46
CA VAL A 63 -13.32 74.62 -3.70
C VAL A 63 -14.24 74.16 -4.84
N ASP A 64 -15.09 75.06 -5.29
CA ASP A 64 -15.89 75.01 -6.52
C ASP A 64 -15.07 75.48 -7.73
N ILE A 65 -15.21 74.81 -8.88
CA ILE A 65 -15.24 75.48 -10.19
C ILE A 65 -16.33 74.84 -11.06
N HIS A 66 -17.36 75.63 -11.35
CA HIS A 66 -18.37 75.39 -12.38
C HIS A 66 -17.78 75.45 -13.80
N LYS A 67 -18.29 74.58 -14.70
CA LYS A 67 -18.89 75.03 -15.96
C LYS A 67 -19.91 74.01 -16.49
N GLN A 68 -21.14 74.49 -16.60
CA GLN A 68 -22.32 73.84 -17.15
C GLN A 68 -22.23 73.72 -18.68
N SER A 69 -22.85 72.69 -19.25
CA SER A 69 -23.78 72.81 -20.38
C SER A 69 -24.66 71.57 -20.49
N THR A 70 -25.93 71.80 -20.19
CA THR A 70 -27.18 71.09 -20.49
C THR A 70 -27.26 70.30 -21.81
N SER A 71 -27.84 69.10 -21.81
CA SER A 71 -29.25 68.88 -22.24
C SER A 71 -29.74 67.41 -22.19
N LEU A 72 -30.74 67.17 -21.31
CA LEU A 72 -31.97 66.37 -21.46
C LEU A 72 -31.95 64.83 -21.63
N PRO A 73 -33.03 64.15 -21.18
CA PRO A 73 -32.96 62.88 -20.45
C PRO A 73 -33.43 61.69 -21.27
N LEU A 74 -32.90 60.51 -20.97
CA LEU A 74 -33.57 59.25 -21.25
C LEU A 74 -33.67 58.45 -19.97
N ASN A 75 -34.91 58.37 -19.51
CA ASN A 75 -35.40 57.45 -18.52
C ASN A 75 -35.23 56.04 -19.07
N ASN A 76 -34.42 55.20 -18.41
CA ASN A 76 -34.63 53.76 -18.40
C ASN A 76 -34.10 53.21 -17.08
N ASN A 77 -35.00 52.50 -16.42
CA ASN A 77 -34.81 51.76 -15.19
C ASN A 77 -33.71 50.70 -15.32
N ASP A 78 -33.23 50.28 -14.14
CA ASP A 78 -32.53 49.02 -13.88
C ASP A 78 -31.23 48.76 -14.64
N GLU A 79 -30.13 49.12 -13.99
CA GLU A 79 -29.19 48.11 -13.48
C GLU A 79 -28.25 48.81 -12.50
N THR A 80 -28.63 48.78 -11.23
CA THR A 80 -27.64 48.91 -10.16
C THR A 80 -26.69 47.74 -10.34
N LEU A 81 -25.49 48.03 -10.86
CA LEU A 81 -24.30 47.20 -10.74
C LEU A 81 -24.10 46.93 -9.25
N LYS A 82 -24.79 45.90 -8.75
CA LYS A 82 -24.43 45.20 -7.53
C LYS A 82 -23.00 44.77 -7.78
N SER A 83 -22.06 45.49 -7.17
CA SER A 83 -20.76 44.93 -6.79
C SER A 83 -21.06 43.54 -6.22
N ALA A 84 -20.88 42.51 -7.05
CA ALA A 84 -21.23 41.15 -6.68
C ALA A 84 -20.36 40.81 -5.48
N TYR A 85 -20.97 40.77 -4.30
CA TYR A 85 -20.29 40.46 -3.06
C TYR A 85 -19.73 39.04 -3.23
N LEU A 86 -18.41 38.94 -3.45
CA LEU A 86 -17.75 37.65 -3.59
C LEU A 86 -17.77 36.98 -2.22
N PRO A 87 -18.11 35.68 -2.14
CA PRO A 87 -18.11 34.96 -0.87
C PRO A 87 -16.71 35.04 -0.24
N GLU A 88 -16.67 35.17 1.09
CA GLU A 88 -15.41 35.23 1.82
C GLU A 88 -14.74 33.83 1.85
N PRO A 89 -13.40 33.71 1.74
CA PRO A 89 -12.72 32.41 1.77
C PRO A 89 -13.04 31.58 3.02
N THR A 90 -13.32 32.23 4.14
CA THR A 90 -13.70 31.55 5.39
C THR A 90 -15.04 30.83 5.26
N GLU A 91 -16.01 31.40 4.54
CA GLU A 91 -17.32 30.80 4.29
C GLU A 91 -17.20 29.59 3.38
N LEU A 92 -16.40 29.71 2.30
CA LEU A 92 -16.14 28.59 1.40
C LEU A 92 -15.48 27.42 2.12
N LYS A 93 -14.57 27.70 3.07
CA LYS A 93 -13.84 26.66 3.81
C LYS A 93 -14.78 25.77 4.61
N LEU A 94 -15.88 26.31 5.16
CA LEU A 94 -16.87 25.56 5.94
C LEU A 94 -17.52 24.42 5.14
N LEU A 95 -17.52 24.49 3.81
CA LEU A 95 -18.04 23.42 2.95
C LEU A 95 -17.17 22.15 2.98
N PHE A 96 -15.93 22.26 3.47
CA PHE A 96 -14.91 21.20 3.42
C PHE A 96 -14.27 20.89 4.78
N THR A 97 -14.82 21.40 5.89
CA THR A 97 -14.24 21.21 7.24
C THR A 97 -14.46 19.82 7.83
N ASP A 98 -15.43 19.05 7.34
CA ASP A 98 -15.71 17.74 7.92
C ASP A 98 -14.56 16.76 7.66
N LYS A 99 -14.41 15.77 8.55
CA LYS A 99 -13.44 14.70 8.37
C LYS A 99 -13.77 13.92 7.08
N PRO A 100 -12.80 13.73 6.16
CA PRO A 100 -13.02 12.94 4.96
C PRO A 100 -13.37 11.50 5.35
N PHE A 101 -14.48 11.02 4.80
CA PHE A 101 -14.98 9.66 4.99
C PHE A 101 -15.74 9.25 3.73
N ILE A 102 -15.31 8.16 3.12
CA ILE A 102 -15.96 7.55 1.96
C ILE A 102 -16.31 6.13 2.37
N THR A 103 -17.55 5.73 2.13
CA THR A 103 -17.96 4.34 2.30
C THR A 103 -17.22 3.52 1.27
N GLU A 104 -16.59 2.44 1.72
CA GLU A 104 -15.94 1.50 0.83
C GLU A 104 -16.96 0.94 -0.16
N PRO A 105 -16.64 0.88 -1.48
CA PRO A 105 -17.57 0.32 -2.44
C PRO A 105 -17.81 -1.15 -2.12
N ASP A 106 -19.08 -1.52 -2.01
CA ASP A 106 -19.47 -2.91 -1.85
C ASP A 106 -18.99 -3.73 -3.07
N PRO A 107 -18.58 -4.99 -2.86
CA PRO A 107 -18.26 -5.90 -3.96
C PRO A 107 -19.40 -5.98 -4.97
N CYS A 108 -19.11 -5.61 -6.23
CA CYS A 108 -20.06 -5.70 -7.33
C CYS A 108 -19.93 -7.04 -8.05
N PHE A 109 -21.05 -7.74 -8.21
CA PHE A 109 -21.13 -9.04 -8.91
C PHE A 109 -21.82 -8.92 -10.28
N ASP A 110 -22.32 -7.73 -10.61
CA ASP A 110 -22.92 -7.43 -11.91
C ASP A 110 -21.82 -7.08 -12.92
N ILE A 111 -21.09 -8.11 -13.32
CA ILE A 111 -19.98 -7.98 -14.28
C ILE A 111 -20.56 -7.99 -15.71
N PRO A 112 -20.39 -6.95 -16.53
CA PRO A 112 -20.87 -6.96 -17.91
C PRO A 112 -20.03 -7.91 -18.79
N ASP A 113 -20.62 -8.40 -19.88
CA ASP A 113 -19.93 -9.07 -20.99
C ASP A 113 -19.09 -10.33 -20.63
N ILE A 114 -19.61 -11.19 -19.75
CA ILE A 114 -18.99 -12.51 -19.48
C ILE A 114 -19.91 -13.65 -19.93
N ASP A 115 -19.30 -14.79 -20.30
CA ASP A 115 -20.00 -15.99 -20.74
C ASP A 115 -20.75 -16.71 -19.61
N SER A 116 -21.57 -17.70 -19.96
CA SER A 116 -22.42 -18.42 -19.00
C SER A 116 -21.63 -19.23 -17.96
N GLU A 117 -20.43 -19.71 -18.28
CA GLU A 117 -19.59 -20.45 -17.34
C GLU A 117 -18.99 -19.49 -16.32
N SER A 118 -18.36 -18.42 -16.79
CA SER A 118 -17.85 -17.32 -15.95
C SER A 118 -18.93 -16.73 -15.05
N ARG A 119 -20.16 -16.58 -15.56
CA ARG A 119 -21.32 -16.12 -14.75
C ARG A 119 -21.60 -17.02 -13.56
N LYS A 120 -21.59 -18.34 -13.77
CA LYS A 120 -21.80 -19.31 -12.68
C LYS A 120 -20.72 -19.22 -11.62
N GLU A 121 -19.49 -18.90 -11.99
CA GLU A 121 -18.40 -18.68 -11.03
C GLU A 121 -18.61 -17.41 -10.21
N VAL A 122 -18.97 -16.30 -10.86
CA VAL A 122 -19.33 -15.04 -10.19
C VAL A 122 -20.49 -15.25 -9.22
N ASP A 123 -21.52 -15.99 -9.60
CA ASP A 123 -22.66 -16.34 -8.72
C ASP A 123 -22.19 -17.18 -7.51
N ARG A 124 -21.25 -18.11 -7.71
CA ARG A 124 -20.66 -18.88 -6.59
C ARG A 124 -19.88 -17.98 -5.64
N TRP A 125 -19.12 -17.00 -6.14
CA TRP A 125 -18.45 -16.02 -5.29
C TRP A 125 -19.45 -15.13 -4.56
N HIS A 126 -20.52 -14.69 -5.23
CA HIS A 126 -21.57 -13.89 -4.62
C HIS A 126 -22.24 -14.62 -3.44
N ASN A 127 -22.65 -15.87 -3.65
CA ASN A 127 -23.25 -16.69 -2.60
C ASN A 127 -22.31 -16.90 -1.40
N ARG A 128 -21.01 -17.11 -1.66
CA ARG A 128 -20.01 -17.25 -0.60
C ARG A 128 -19.77 -15.94 0.14
N TYR A 129 -19.77 -14.82 -0.56
CA TYR A 129 -19.69 -13.49 0.04
C TYR A 129 -20.88 -13.22 0.97
N GLN A 130 -22.10 -13.44 0.50
CA GLN A 130 -23.31 -13.29 1.33
C GLN A 130 -23.26 -14.19 2.57
N TYR A 131 -22.82 -15.44 2.40
CA TYR A 131 -22.65 -16.36 3.52
C TYR A 131 -21.60 -15.87 4.51
N ALA A 132 -20.43 -15.43 4.04
CA ALA A 132 -19.36 -14.89 4.86
C ALA A 132 -19.81 -13.65 5.66
N GLN A 133 -20.59 -12.75 5.05
CA GLN A 133 -21.22 -11.64 5.74
C GLN A 133 -22.19 -12.12 6.83
N LYS A 134 -23.07 -13.08 6.52
CA LYS A 134 -24.06 -13.62 7.46
C LYS A 134 -23.42 -14.21 8.71
N ILE A 135 -22.32 -14.93 8.57
CA ILE A 135 -21.61 -15.56 9.70
C ILE A 135 -20.48 -14.70 10.29
N ARG A 136 -20.27 -13.48 9.75
CA ARG A 136 -19.21 -12.54 10.16
C ARG A 136 -17.79 -13.12 10.04
N GLU A 137 -17.53 -13.89 8.98
CA GLU A 137 -16.20 -14.44 8.67
C GLU A 137 -15.66 -13.90 7.33
N PRO A 138 -15.34 -12.59 7.23
CA PRO A 138 -14.92 -11.96 5.97
C PRO A 138 -13.60 -12.53 5.42
N ALA A 139 -12.76 -13.12 6.28
CA ALA A 139 -11.51 -13.80 5.90
C ALA A 139 -11.71 -14.93 4.87
N ARG A 140 -12.91 -15.48 4.73
CA ARG A 140 -13.23 -16.49 3.70
C ARG A 140 -13.02 -15.97 2.28
N MET A 141 -13.17 -14.67 2.05
CA MET A 141 -13.03 -14.07 0.72
C MET A 141 -11.60 -14.14 0.19
N ALA A 142 -10.61 -14.28 1.07
CA ALA A 142 -9.21 -14.43 0.68
C ALA A 142 -8.97 -15.67 -0.20
N GLN A 143 -9.80 -16.72 -0.08
CA GLN A 143 -9.66 -17.96 -0.84
C GLN A 143 -10.00 -17.77 -2.33
N ASP A 144 -10.83 -16.79 -2.64
CA ASP A 144 -11.36 -16.57 -3.99
C ASP A 144 -10.57 -15.53 -4.80
N VAL A 145 -9.74 -14.72 -4.13
CA VAL A 145 -8.97 -13.65 -4.78
C VAL A 145 -8.17 -14.15 -5.98
N THR A 146 -7.46 -15.27 -5.86
CA THR A 146 -6.65 -15.81 -6.96
C THR A 146 -7.51 -16.16 -8.18
N ALA A 147 -8.64 -16.84 -7.97
CA ALA A 147 -9.53 -17.25 -9.05
C ALA A 147 -10.21 -16.04 -9.72
N VAL A 148 -10.60 -15.03 -8.94
CA VAL A 148 -11.17 -13.77 -9.48
C VAL A 148 -10.13 -13.05 -10.34
N VAL A 149 -8.86 -13.01 -9.93
CA VAL A 149 -7.77 -12.38 -10.69
C VAL A 149 -7.50 -13.14 -11.99
N GLU A 150 -7.41 -14.48 -11.94
CA GLU A 150 -7.21 -15.30 -13.14
C GLU A 150 -8.33 -15.08 -14.18
N LEU A 151 -9.58 -14.96 -13.71
CA LEU A 151 -10.71 -14.64 -14.58
C LEU A 151 -10.63 -13.19 -15.11
N ALA A 152 -10.24 -12.24 -14.26
CA ALA A 152 -10.03 -10.83 -14.67
C ALA A 152 -8.97 -10.70 -15.76
N GLU A 153 -7.84 -11.40 -15.61
CA GLU A 153 -6.75 -11.47 -16.60
C GLU A 153 -7.20 -12.14 -17.90
N THR A 154 -7.99 -13.20 -17.81
CA THR A 154 -8.47 -13.94 -18.98
C THR A 154 -9.44 -13.12 -19.82
N LEU A 155 -10.30 -12.34 -19.16
CA LEU A 155 -11.35 -11.55 -19.81
C LEU A 155 -10.97 -10.08 -20.02
N ASP A 156 -9.79 -9.64 -19.56
CA ASP A 156 -9.39 -8.23 -19.51
C ASP A 156 -10.51 -7.33 -18.90
N ASN A 157 -11.15 -7.80 -17.82
CA ASN A 157 -12.36 -7.17 -17.28
C ASN A 157 -12.06 -6.37 -15.99
N PRO A 158 -12.24 -5.03 -16.00
CA PRO A 158 -11.89 -4.21 -14.84
C PRO A 158 -12.80 -4.36 -13.63
N ALA A 159 -14.07 -4.75 -13.84
CA ALA A 159 -14.97 -4.99 -12.72
C ALA A 159 -14.52 -6.20 -11.89
N LEU A 160 -13.94 -7.23 -12.54
CA LEU A 160 -13.34 -8.37 -11.85
C LEU A 160 -12.06 -8.01 -11.10
N TYR A 161 -11.19 -7.16 -11.68
CA TYR A 161 -10.03 -6.63 -10.94
C TYR A 161 -10.47 -5.83 -9.70
N CYS A 162 -11.50 -4.99 -9.85
CA CYS A 162 -12.07 -4.26 -8.72
C CYS A 162 -12.64 -5.20 -7.66
N LEU A 163 -13.36 -6.25 -8.06
CA LEU A 163 -13.89 -7.29 -7.18
C LEU A 163 -12.77 -8.01 -6.42
N ALA A 164 -11.68 -8.37 -7.09
CA ALA A 164 -10.49 -8.97 -6.47
C ALA A 164 -9.87 -8.04 -5.43
N GLY A 165 -9.81 -6.73 -5.72
CA GLY A 165 -9.39 -5.70 -4.77
C GLY A 165 -10.24 -5.70 -3.51
N CYS A 166 -11.57 -5.69 -3.66
CA CYS A 166 -12.49 -5.73 -2.52
C CYS A 166 -12.33 -7.03 -1.71
N PHE A 167 -12.20 -8.18 -2.37
CA PHE A 167 -11.98 -9.46 -1.68
C PHE A 167 -10.64 -9.51 -0.95
N ALA A 168 -9.59 -8.88 -1.50
CA ALA A 168 -8.29 -8.82 -0.86
C ALA A 168 -8.31 -7.93 0.40
N ASP A 169 -9.03 -6.80 0.40
CA ASP A 169 -9.17 -5.95 1.59
C ASP A 169 -10.06 -6.62 2.64
N ILE A 170 -11.28 -7.03 2.25
CA ILE A 170 -12.25 -7.70 3.14
C ILE A 170 -11.68 -9.00 3.71
N GLY A 171 -10.98 -9.78 2.88
CA GLY A 171 -10.35 -11.05 3.26
C GLY A 171 -9.12 -10.91 4.16
N GLY A 172 -8.64 -9.68 4.41
CA GLY A 172 -7.48 -9.44 5.26
C GLY A 172 -6.13 -9.85 4.65
N LEU A 173 -6.04 -9.94 3.31
CA LEU A 173 -4.77 -10.18 2.61
C LEU A 173 -3.84 -8.95 2.60
N GLY A 174 -4.38 -7.79 2.96
CA GLY A 174 -3.65 -6.55 3.19
C GLY A 174 -3.88 -5.52 2.09
N SER A 175 -3.96 -4.26 2.49
CA SER A 175 -4.35 -3.16 1.60
C SER A 175 -3.37 -2.93 0.45
N GLN A 176 -2.09 -3.31 0.57
CA GLN A 176 -1.16 -3.25 -0.56
C GLN A 176 -1.58 -4.15 -1.72
N ARG A 177 -2.13 -5.33 -1.42
CA ARG A 177 -2.58 -6.26 -2.46
C ARG A 177 -3.86 -5.76 -3.12
N ALA A 178 -4.80 -5.22 -2.33
CA ALA A 178 -6.00 -4.60 -2.86
C ALA A 178 -5.67 -3.42 -3.80
N LYS A 179 -4.71 -2.56 -3.41
CA LYS A 179 -4.23 -1.44 -4.24
C LYS A 179 -3.77 -1.88 -5.63
N VAL A 180 -2.98 -2.95 -5.72
CA VAL A 180 -2.51 -3.49 -7.02
C VAL A 180 -3.69 -3.83 -7.92
N TYR A 181 -4.72 -4.49 -7.40
CA TYR A 181 -5.89 -4.85 -8.20
C TYR A 181 -6.74 -3.63 -8.61
N TYR A 182 -6.88 -2.64 -7.72
CA TYR A 182 -7.53 -1.38 -8.09
C TYR A 182 -6.74 -0.61 -9.16
N GLU A 183 -5.40 -0.58 -9.06
CA GLU A 183 -4.54 0.02 -10.07
C GLU A 183 -4.66 -0.69 -11.43
N GLU A 184 -4.78 -2.02 -11.47
CA GLU A 184 -5.05 -2.75 -12.71
C GLU A 184 -6.42 -2.37 -13.30
N ALA A 185 -7.47 -2.29 -12.49
CA ALA A 185 -8.80 -1.87 -12.95
C ALA A 185 -8.81 -0.43 -13.49
N ILE A 186 -8.07 0.49 -12.84
CA ILE A 186 -7.94 1.89 -13.25
C ILE A 186 -7.31 2.03 -14.64
N LYS A 187 -6.43 1.10 -15.07
CA LYS A 187 -5.88 1.11 -16.45
C LYS A 187 -6.93 0.94 -17.54
N PHE A 188 -8.13 0.47 -17.18
CA PHE A 188 -9.29 0.37 -18.06
C PHE A 188 -10.32 1.48 -17.78
N ASP A 189 -9.90 2.58 -17.16
CA ASP A 189 -10.73 3.74 -16.84
C ASP A 189 -11.94 3.41 -15.93
N TYR A 190 -11.80 2.39 -15.08
CA TYR A 190 -12.88 1.93 -14.20
C TYR A 190 -12.98 2.74 -12.91
N GLN A 191 -13.93 3.68 -12.89
CA GLN A 191 -14.10 4.67 -11.82
C GLN A 191 -14.30 4.08 -10.41
N PRO A 192 -15.07 2.99 -10.19
CA PRO A 192 -15.23 2.42 -8.85
C PRO A 192 -13.92 1.99 -8.20
N ALA A 193 -12.93 1.55 -8.99
CA ALA A 193 -11.62 1.19 -8.48
C ALA A 193 -10.82 2.41 -7.99
N ALA A 194 -10.92 3.55 -8.67
CA ALA A 194 -10.32 4.80 -8.21
C ALA A 194 -10.95 5.28 -6.89
N VAL A 195 -12.27 5.13 -6.72
CA VAL A 195 -12.97 5.41 -5.46
C VAL A 195 -12.52 4.46 -4.35
N ALA A 196 -12.44 3.16 -4.62
CA ALA A 196 -11.95 2.17 -3.65
C ALA A 196 -10.52 2.47 -3.18
N LEU A 197 -9.66 2.82 -4.14
CA LEU A 197 -8.27 3.20 -3.88
C LEU A 197 -8.18 4.46 -3.01
N ALA A 198 -8.99 5.48 -3.28
CA ALA A 198 -9.08 6.67 -2.45
C ALA A 198 -9.51 6.33 -1.01
N THR A 199 -10.50 5.44 -0.85
CA THR A 199 -10.96 4.98 0.48
C THR A 199 -9.83 4.33 1.28
N LEU A 200 -8.99 3.50 0.64
CA LEU A 200 -7.82 2.90 1.31
C LEU A 200 -6.81 3.95 1.78
N TYR A 201 -6.55 4.98 0.96
CA TYR A 201 -5.66 6.08 1.35
C TYR A 201 -6.23 6.94 2.48
N ILE A 202 -7.54 7.22 2.47
CA ILE A 202 -8.23 7.93 3.55
C ILE A 202 -8.13 7.15 4.87
N LYS A 203 -8.37 5.83 4.85
CA LYS A 203 -8.22 4.96 6.04
C LYS A 203 -6.78 5.02 6.60
N ALA A 204 -5.79 5.13 5.71
CA ALA A 204 -4.37 5.23 6.07
C ALA A 204 -3.91 6.65 6.45
N ALA A 205 -4.79 7.65 6.43
CA ALA A 205 -4.48 9.07 6.58
C ALA A 205 -3.41 9.58 5.59
N ASP A 206 -3.33 8.94 4.41
CA ASP A 206 -2.46 9.35 3.31
C ASP A 206 -3.24 10.31 2.40
N TRP A 207 -3.41 11.55 2.88
CA TRP A 207 -4.24 12.55 2.22
C TRP A 207 -3.77 12.86 0.80
N ALA A 208 -2.45 12.87 0.57
CA ALA A 208 -1.88 13.22 -0.72
C ALA A 208 -2.30 12.23 -1.81
N ASN A 209 -2.19 10.93 -1.52
CA ASN A 209 -2.61 9.91 -2.46
C ASN A 209 -4.14 9.77 -2.52
N ALA A 210 -4.85 10.00 -1.42
CA ALA A 210 -6.32 10.06 -1.42
C ALA A 210 -6.83 11.15 -2.38
N SER A 211 -6.30 12.37 -2.31
CA SER A 211 -6.69 13.47 -3.20
C SER A 211 -6.39 13.16 -4.66
N LYS A 212 -5.24 12.54 -4.97
CA LYS A 212 -4.92 12.10 -6.34
C LYS A 212 -5.90 11.07 -6.87
N SER A 213 -6.23 10.05 -6.09
CA SER A 213 -7.19 9.01 -6.47
C SER A 213 -8.61 9.57 -6.61
N LEU A 214 -9.01 10.52 -5.77
CA LEU A 214 -10.30 11.22 -5.88
C LEU A 214 -10.39 12.09 -7.13
N LEU A 215 -9.35 12.87 -7.43
CA LEU A 215 -9.30 13.67 -8.64
C LEU A 215 -9.41 12.78 -9.89
N LEU A 216 -8.72 11.64 -9.90
CA LEU A 216 -8.85 10.64 -10.97
C LEU A 216 -10.28 10.08 -11.06
N ALA A 217 -10.88 9.69 -9.93
CA ALA A 217 -12.26 9.18 -9.92
C ALA A 217 -13.29 10.20 -10.44
N ILE A 218 -13.04 11.50 -10.25
CA ILE A 218 -13.89 12.57 -10.79
C ILE A 218 -13.71 12.71 -12.30
N GLN A 219 -12.50 12.50 -12.82
CA GLN A 219 -12.18 12.59 -14.25
C GLN A 219 -12.70 11.40 -15.06
N LEU A 220 -12.80 10.23 -14.44
CA LEU A 220 -13.32 9.03 -15.10
C LEU A 220 -14.83 9.13 -15.38
N HIS A 221 -15.28 8.43 -16.42
CA HIS A 221 -16.69 8.40 -16.82
C HIS A 221 -17.53 7.69 -15.76
N PHE A 222 -18.63 8.31 -15.34
CA PHE A 222 -19.58 7.76 -14.38
C PHE A 222 -20.93 8.48 -14.51
N ASP A 223 -22.02 7.72 -14.55
CA ASP A 223 -23.36 8.24 -14.80
C ASP A 223 -24.07 8.78 -13.55
N GLY A 224 -23.39 8.82 -12.40
CA GLY A 224 -23.95 9.31 -11.14
C GLY A 224 -23.39 10.64 -10.67
N ASP A 225 -23.98 11.16 -9.59
CA ASP A 225 -23.60 12.44 -8.99
C ASP A 225 -22.16 12.41 -8.45
N LYS A 226 -21.32 13.31 -8.96
CA LYS A 226 -19.92 13.48 -8.57
C LYS A 226 -19.74 14.46 -7.40
N THR A 227 -20.80 15.13 -6.94
CA THR A 227 -20.76 16.09 -5.82
C THR A 227 -20.10 15.52 -4.55
N PRO A 228 -20.40 14.28 -4.12
CA PRO A 228 -19.75 13.70 -2.96
C PRO A 228 -18.23 13.57 -3.14
N LEU A 229 -17.77 13.18 -4.33
CA LEU A 229 -16.34 13.02 -4.61
C LEU A 229 -15.60 14.36 -4.55
N VAL A 230 -16.18 15.42 -5.13
CA VAL A 230 -15.61 16.78 -5.09
C VAL A 230 -15.55 17.29 -3.65
N LYS A 231 -16.62 17.09 -2.86
CA LYS A 231 -16.62 17.47 -1.44
C LYS A 231 -15.53 16.73 -0.65
N LYS A 232 -15.37 15.43 -0.90
CA LYS A 232 -14.35 14.59 -0.23
C LYS A 232 -12.93 14.96 -0.64
N LEU A 233 -12.73 15.36 -1.90
CA LEU A 233 -11.46 15.87 -2.39
C LEU A 233 -11.06 17.13 -1.62
N GLY A 234 -11.98 18.09 -1.48
CA GLY A 234 -11.75 19.29 -0.68
C GLY A 234 -11.43 18.97 0.77
N GLN A 235 -12.21 18.07 1.40
CA GLN A 235 -11.95 17.61 2.77
C GLN A 235 -10.55 17.01 2.93
N CYS A 236 -10.06 16.20 1.98
CA CYS A 236 -8.71 15.64 2.02
C CYS A 236 -7.62 16.71 1.87
N LEU A 237 -7.81 17.67 0.97
CA LEU A 237 -6.85 18.76 0.76
C LEU A 237 -6.65 19.60 2.02
N PHE A 238 -7.72 19.90 2.76
CA PHE A 238 -7.62 20.67 4.00
C PHE A 238 -7.07 19.89 5.20
N GLN A 239 -6.80 18.59 5.07
CA GLN A 239 -6.02 17.82 6.06
C GLN A 239 -4.51 17.90 5.82
N MET A 240 -4.07 18.45 4.68
CA MET A 240 -2.65 18.58 4.36
C MET A 240 -2.04 19.82 5.03
N GLN A 241 -0.76 19.72 5.41
CA GLN A 241 0.01 20.87 5.90
C GLN A 241 0.29 21.88 4.79
N GLU A 242 0.49 21.39 3.57
CA GLU A 242 0.73 22.17 2.37
C GLU A 242 -0.21 21.69 1.27
N ILE A 243 -1.11 22.58 0.82
CA ILE A 243 -2.03 22.28 -0.27
C ILE A 243 -1.29 22.50 -1.58
N LYS A 244 -1.00 21.42 -2.29
CA LYS A 244 -0.51 21.50 -3.67
C LYS A 244 -1.70 21.68 -4.60
N ALA A 245 -1.68 22.76 -5.38
CA ALA A 245 -2.72 23.08 -6.35
C ALA A 245 -2.70 22.17 -7.59
N ASP A 246 -1.73 21.26 -7.67
CA ASP A 246 -1.44 20.37 -8.78
C ASP A 246 -2.71 19.80 -9.40
N ARG A 247 -3.00 20.23 -10.63
CA ARG A 247 -4.08 19.69 -11.48
C ARG A 247 -5.50 19.91 -10.97
N LEU A 248 -5.73 20.68 -9.90
CA LEU A 248 -7.09 20.96 -9.40
C LEU A 248 -7.92 21.77 -10.40
N GLY A 249 -7.28 22.55 -11.27
CA GLY A 249 -7.95 23.24 -12.36
C GLY A 249 -8.69 22.28 -13.31
N LEU A 250 -8.24 21.02 -13.42
CA LEU A 250 -8.88 20.02 -14.28
C LEU A 250 -10.32 19.72 -13.89
N LEU A 251 -10.72 19.96 -12.63
CA LEU A 251 -12.11 19.80 -12.20
C LEU A 251 -13.06 20.68 -13.02
N LEU A 252 -12.63 21.90 -13.36
CA LEU A 252 -13.43 22.85 -14.14
C LEU A 252 -13.56 22.44 -15.61
N SER A 253 -12.64 21.61 -16.12
CA SER A 253 -12.68 21.06 -17.48
C SER A 253 -13.22 19.62 -17.57
N SER A 254 -13.62 19.00 -16.45
CA SER A 254 -14.01 17.58 -16.38
C SER A 254 -15.48 17.29 -16.77
N GLY A 255 -16.18 18.26 -17.38
CA GLY A 255 -17.60 18.13 -17.72
C GLY A 255 -18.51 17.97 -16.50
N LEU A 256 -18.12 18.52 -15.34
CA LEU A 256 -18.98 18.56 -14.16
C LEU A 256 -20.18 19.46 -14.39
N GLU A 257 -21.33 19.06 -13.87
CA GLU A 257 -22.58 19.81 -13.96
C GLU A 257 -23.21 20.00 -12.56
N GLY A 258 -24.16 20.95 -12.46
CA GLY A 258 -24.93 21.19 -11.25
C GLY A 258 -24.06 21.47 -10.00
N ASP A 259 -24.43 20.86 -8.88
CA ASP A 259 -23.76 21.05 -7.60
C ASP A 259 -22.28 20.63 -7.64
N ALA A 260 -21.93 19.58 -8.38
CA ALA A 260 -20.55 19.11 -8.47
C ALA A 260 -19.62 20.18 -9.05
N LEU A 261 -20.08 20.88 -10.09
CA LEU A 261 -19.35 22.00 -10.69
C LEU A 261 -19.24 23.18 -9.72
N GLU A 262 -20.32 23.47 -9.00
CA GLU A 262 -20.36 24.57 -8.04
C GLU A 262 -19.39 24.34 -6.86
N TYR A 263 -19.34 23.12 -6.33
CA TYR A 263 -18.32 22.72 -5.34
C TYR A 263 -16.91 22.77 -5.91
N ALA A 264 -16.70 22.37 -7.17
CA ALA A 264 -15.40 22.43 -7.82
C ALA A 264 -14.90 23.86 -7.97
N LYS A 265 -15.76 24.80 -8.40
CA LYS A 265 -15.44 26.24 -8.47
C LYS A 265 -15.00 26.78 -7.11
N ARG A 266 -15.76 26.49 -6.04
CA ARG A 266 -15.46 26.93 -4.68
C ARG A 266 -14.17 26.33 -4.14
N LEU A 267 -13.91 25.05 -4.45
CA LEU A 267 -12.67 24.38 -4.06
C LEU A 267 -11.46 25.01 -4.74
N VAL A 268 -11.52 25.21 -6.07
CA VAL A 268 -10.42 25.85 -6.82
C VAL A 268 -10.22 27.28 -6.32
N ALA A 269 -11.29 28.04 -6.09
CA ALA A 269 -11.23 29.39 -5.54
C ALA A 269 -10.50 29.42 -4.18
N LEU A 270 -10.84 28.52 -3.26
CA LEU A 270 -10.16 28.42 -1.97
C LEU A 270 -8.66 28.15 -2.07
N VAL A 271 -8.24 27.35 -3.05
CA VAL A 271 -6.83 27.01 -3.28
C VAL A 271 -6.06 28.23 -3.80
N VAL A 272 -6.71 29.11 -4.57
CA VAL A 272 -6.09 30.30 -5.17
C VAL A 272 -6.46 31.61 -4.48
N LYS A 273 -7.01 31.54 -3.25
CA LYS A 273 -7.54 32.69 -2.49
C LYS A 273 -6.56 33.86 -2.30
N ASP A 274 -5.26 33.60 -2.38
CA ASP A 274 -4.21 34.61 -2.18
C ASP A 274 -4.01 35.50 -3.43
N GLU A 275 -4.60 35.14 -4.58
CA GLU A 275 -4.57 35.90 -5.82
C GLU A 275 -6.00 36.31 -6.22
N SER A 276 -6.34 37.60 -6.03
CA SER A 276 -7.71 38.11 -6.22
C SER A 276 -8.28 37.87 -7.63
N GLU A 277 -7.45 38.01 -8.66
CA GLU A 277 -7.85 37.74 -10.05
C GLU A 277 -8.14 36.24 -10.25
N ALA A 278 -7.31 35.35 -9.72
CA ALA A 278 -7.53 33.91 -9.78
C ALA A 278 -8.77 33.49 -8.97
N TYR A 279 -8.97 34.07 -7.80
CA TYR A 279 -10.11 33.80 -6.93
C TYR A 279 -11.44 34.10 -7.64
N SER A 280 -11.56 35.30 -8.19
CA SER A 280 -12.76 35.71 -8.95
C SER A 280 -12.94 34.88 -10.22
N ALA A 281 -11.87 34.57 -10.95
CA ALA A 281 -11.93 33.72 -12.13
C ALA A 281 -12.39 32.28 -11.81
N ALA A 282 -11.92 31.70 -10.70
CA ALA A 282 -12.32 30.37 -10.23
C ALA A 282 -13.81 30.30 -9.86
N LEU A 283 -14.31 31.29 -9.12
CA LEU A 283 -15.74 31.35 -8.75
C LEU A 283 -16.64 31.48 -9.98
N ASN A 284 -16.19 32.21 -11.00
CA ASN A 284 -16.92 32.34 -12.25
C ASN A 284 -16.74 31.13 -13.19
N GLY A 285 -15.83 30.20 -12.88
CA GLY A 285 -15.47 29.07 -13.75
C GLY A 285 -14.75 29.50 -15.04
N ASN A 286 -14.11 30.67 -15.05
CA ASN A 286 -13.40 31.19 -16.23
C ASN A 286 -11.98 30.59 -16.31
N ILE A 287 -11.86 29.48 -17.02
CA ILE A 287 -10.61 28.72 -17.20
C ILE A 287 -9.56 29.56 -17.94
N ASP A 288 -9.95 30.38 -18.92
CA ASP A 288 -9.02 31.15 -19.75
C ASP A 288 -8.31 32.26 -18.96
N ILE A 289 -9.03 32.90 -18.03
CA ILE A 289 -8.44 33.87 -17.11
C ILE A 289 -7.55 33.14 -16.11
N LEU A 290 -8.04 32.05 -15.50
CA LEU A 290 -7.27 31.25 -14.54
C LEU A 290 -5.93 30.75 -15.10
N ARG A 291 -5.87 30.37 -16.38
CA ARG A 291 -4.61 29.93 -17.01
C ARG A 291 -3.57 31.04 -17.14
N LYS A 292 -4.00 32.31 -17.15
CA LYS A 292 -3.13 33.48 -17.30
C LYS A 292 -2.63 34.02 -15.97
N THR A 293 -3.17 33.57 -14.84
CA THR A 293 -2.74 33.99 -13.51
C THR A 293 -1.42 33.35 -13.11
N ARG A 294 -0.79 33.85 -12.04
CA ARG A 294 0.51 33.33 -11.58
C ARG A 294 0.44 31.85 -11.23
N ILE A 295 -0.65 31.42 -10.61
CA ILE A 295 -0.88 30.03 -10.18
C ILE A 295 -1.49 29.14 -11.29
N GLY A 296 -1.81 29.72 -12.46
CA GLY A 296 -2.46 29.02 -13.56
C GLY A 296 -1.69 27.78 -14.05
N ASN A 297 -0.36 27.83 -14.04
CA ASN A 297 0.48 26.68 -14.43
C ASN A 297 0.41 25.52 -13.43
N ASP A 298 0.19 25.79 -12.14
CA ASP A 298 0.08 24.75 -11.11
C ASP A 298 -1.31 24.08 -11.17
N LEU A 299 -2.35 24.88 -11.43
CA LEU A 299 -3.71 24.40 -11.64
C LEU A 299 -3.86 23.61 -12.94
N PHE A 300 -3.16 24.02 -14.00
CA PHE A 300 -3.22 23.47 -15.35
C PHE A 300 -1.82 23.23 -15.90
N PRO A 301 -1.11 22.20 -15.41
CA PRO A 301 0.23 21.91 -15.90
C PRO A 301 0.23 21.66 -17.42
N TRP A 302 1.21 22.24 -18.11
CA TRP A 302 1.39 22.12 -19.55
C TRP A 302 1.89 20.72 -19.89
N GLY A 303 1.05 19.93 -20.58
CA GLY A 303 1.36 18.58 -21.04
C GLY A 303 0.16 17.66 -20.89
N ASP A 304 -0.23 17.00 -21.98
CA ASP A 304 -1.34 16.02 -22.09
C ASP A 304 -1.08 14.70 -21.34
N GLU A 305 -0.53 14.77 -20.13
CA GLU A 305 -0.53 13.65 -19.19
C GLU A 305 -1.82 13.67 -18.36
N SER A 306 -2.96 13.61 -19.05
CA SER A 306 -4.14 13.01 -18.45
C SER A 306 -3.74 11.60 -17.98
N PRO A 307 -4.03 11.18 -16.73
CA PRO A 307 -3.78 9.82 -16.30
C PRO A 307 -4.66 8.80 -17.03
N SER A 308 -5.61 9.23 -17.88
CA SER A 308 -6.35 8.33 -18.73
C SER A 308 -5.36 7.49 -19.53
N ALA A 309 -5.36 6.19 -19.28
CA ALA A 309 -4.52 5.19 -19.92
C ALA A 309 -4.71 5.12 -21.46
N LEU A 310 -5.57 5.98 -22.02
CA LEU A 310 -5.93 6.11 -23.42
C LEU A 310 -4.91 6.83 -24.32
N ASN A 311 -3.94 7.58 -23.79
CA ASN A 311 -2.96 8.25 -24.67
C ASN A 311 -1.78 7.35 -25.08
N GLN A 312 -1.54 6.21 -24.40
CA GLN A 312 -0.48 5.28 -24.81
C GLN A 312 -0.95 4.21 -25.82
N LYS A 313 -2.25 4.09 -26.11
CA LYS A 313 -2.81 3.05 -27.00
C LYS A 313 -3.34 3.55 -28.35
N LYS A 314 -3.42 4.86 -28.56
CA LYS A 314 -4.03 5.45 -29.78
C LYS A 314 -3.07 5.64 -30.98
N GLU A 315 -1.76 5.43 -30.83
CA GLU A 315 -0.82 5.54 -31.97
C GLU A 315 -0.51 4.23 -32.70
N SER A 316 -1.08 3.08 -32.29
CA SER A 316 -0.78 1.78 -32.93
C SER A 316 -1.99 1.08 -33.55
N SER A 317 -2.93 1.81 -34.16
CA SER A 317 -4.03 1.23 -34.95
C SER A 317 -3.87 1.48 -36.45
N LYS A 318 -2.98 0.70 -37.08
CA LYS A 318 -3.18 0.27 -38.47
C LYS A 318 -3.44 -1.24 -38.50
N PRO A 319 -4.37 -1.73 -39.32
CA PRO A 319 -4.78 -3.12 -39.29
C PRO A 319 -3.71 -3.99 -39.95
N VAL A 320 -3.10 -4.89 -39.18
CA VAL A 320 -2.26 -5.98 -39.71
C VAL A 320 -2.97 -7.30 -39.42
N PRO A 321 -2.96 -8.27 -40.36
CA PRO A 321 -3.76 -9.47 -40.25
C PRO A 321 -3.34 -10.34 -39.08
N LYS A 322 -4.33 -10.96 -38.44
CA LYS A 322 -4.22 -11.95 -37.37
C LYS A 322 -3.09 -12.96 -37.67
N THR A 323 -1.96 -12.77 -37.01
CA THR A 323 -0.92 -13.79 -36.87
C THR A 323 -0.82 -14.16 -35.38
N LYS A 324 -0.78 -15.46 -35.16
CA LYS A 324 -0.84 -16.24 -33.91
C LYS A 324 -0.46 -15.47 -32.62
N LYS A 325 -1.40 -15.47 -31.66
CA LYS A 325 -1.18 -15.14 -30.24
C LYS A 325 0.00 -15.96 -29.72
N ASP A 326 1.16 -15.36 -29.55
CA ASP A 326 2.28 -15.97 -28.83
C ASP A 326 2.79 -15.04 -27.72
N ALA A 327 2.63 -15.55 -26.50
CA ALA A 327 3.35 -15.32 -25.25
C ALA A 327 3.35 -13.90 -24.65
N THR A 328 2.60 -13.73 -23.56
CA THR A 328 2.52 -12.51 -22.77
C THR A 328 3.83 -12.24 -22.01
N SER A 329 4.31 -10.99 -22.10
CA SER A 329 5.43 -10.48 -21.31
C SER A 329 5.00 -10.35 -19.85
N ARG A 330 5.68 -11.05 -18.94
CA ARG A 330 5.41 -11.15 -17.50
C ARG A 330 6.52 -10.50 -16.69
N LYS A 331 6.23 -10.12 -15.44
CA LYS A 331 7.20 -9.51 -14.51
C LYS A 331 7.34 -10.36 -13.26
N GLY A 332 8.55 -10.48 -12.74
CA GLY A 332 8.81 -11.27 -11.54
C GLY A 332 10.20 -10.99 -10.98
N TYR A 333 10.62 -11.81 -10.04
CA TYR A 333 11.99 -11.81 -9.54
C TYR A 333 12.54 -13.23 -9.49
N ILE A 334 13.87 -13.36 -9.64
CA ILE A 334 14.52 -14.68 -9.55
C ILE A 334 14.60 -15.07 -8.08
N SER A 335 13.89 -16.14 -7.69
CA SER A 335 13.89 -16.61 -6.31
C SER A 335 15.14 -17.43 -5.99
N THR A 336 15.55 -18.28 -6.93
CA THR A 336 16.71 -19.17 -6.79
C THR A 336 17.34 -19.47 -8.15
N TYR A 337 18.64 -19.72 -8.17
CA TYR A 337 19.36 -20.20 -9.34
C TYR A 337 20.40 -21.23 -8.92
N ASN A 338 20.39 -22.40 -9.55
CA ASN A 338 21.33 -23.47 -9.30
C ASN A 338 22.40 -23.48 -10.39
N VAL A 339 23.61 -23.08 -10.03
CA VAL A 339 24.74 -22.93 -10.96
C VAL A 339 25.14 -24.29 -11.54
N ASP A 340 25.21 -25.33 -10.71
CA ASP A 340 25.64 -26.67 -11.16
C ASP A 340 24.66 -27.29 -12.14
N ARG A 341 23.37 -27.00 -11.97
CA ARG A 341 22.29 -27.58 -12.78
C ARG A 341 21.79 -26.65 -13.89
N ASN A 342 22.33 -25.44 -14.02
CA ASN A 342 22.01 -24.47 -15.06
C ASN A 342 20.51 -24.12 -15.16
N PHE A 343 19.77 -24.10 -14.05
CA PHE A 343 18.37 -23.67 -14.03
C PHE A 343 18.05 -22.87 -12.78
N GLY A 344 16.95 -22.12 -12.81
CA GLY A 344 16.44 -21.38 -11.67
C GLY A 344 14.93 -21.30 -11.63
N PHE A 345 14.44 -20.58 -10.63
CA PHE A 345 13.03 -20.32 -10.44
C PHE A 345 12.76 -18.82 -10.34
N ILE A 346 11.65 -18.41 -10.93
CA ILE A 346 11.13 -17.03 -10.90
C ILE A 346 9.83 -17.06 -10.12
N VAL A 347 9.59 -16.03 -9.31
CA VAL A 347 8.28 -15.78 -8.72
C VAL A 347 7.69 -14.59 -9.43
N GLU A 348 6.55 -14.81 -10.08
CA GLU A 348 5.83 -13.76 -10.80
C GLU A 348 5.20 -12.76 -9.81
N SER A 349 5.35 -11.47 -10.10
CA SER A 349 4.95 -10.41 -9.17
C SER A 349 3.43 -10.24 -9.07
N SER A 350 2.67 -10.52 -10.14
CA SER A 350 1.20 -10.41 -10.15
C SER A 350 0.51 -11.59 -9.48
N THR A 351 0.94 -12.81 -9.82
CA THR A 351 0.26 -14.06 -9.42
C THR A 351 0.92 -14.75 -8.21
N GLY A 352 2.21 -14.49 -7.96
CA GLY A 352 3.02 -15.29 -7.04
C GLY A 352 3.36 -16.69 -7.58
N GLN A 353 2.99 -16.99 -8.83
CA GLN A 353 3.27 -18.27 -9.47
C GLN A 353 4.78 -18.46 -9.60
N THR A 354 5.23 -19.70 -9.33
CA THR A 354 6.63 -20.08 -9.53
C THR A 354 6.82 -20.60 -10.95
N TRP A 355 7.76 -20.01 -11.67
CA TRP A 355 8.14 -20.37 -13.02
C TRP A 355 9.53 -20.99 -13.03
N TYR A 356 9.74 -21.98 -13.88
CA TYR A 356 11.03 -22.62 -14.09
C TYR A 356 11.72 -21.98 -15.31
N PHE A 357 13.03 -21.72 -15.24
CA PHE A 357 13.79 -21.27 -16.42
C PHE A 357 15.14 -21.96 -16.51
N HIS A 358 15.58 -22.23 -17.73
CA HIS A 358 16.91 -22.75 -18.00
C HIS A 358 17.93 -21.62 -18.23
N LYS A 359 19.23 -21.88 -18.07
CA LYS A 359 20.31 -20.92 -18.37
C LYS A 359 20.20 -20.34 -19.78
N LYS A 360 19.73 -21.15 -20.74
CA LYS A 360 19.55 -20.76 -22.15
C LYS A 360 18.42 -19.74 -22.35
N SER A 361 17.51 -19.63 -21.39
CA SER A 361 16.41 -18.67 -21.40
C SER A 361 16.84 -17.28 -20.92
N ILE A 362 18.04 -17.12 -20.37
CA ILE A 362 18.58 -15.83 -19.91
C ILE A 362 19.22 -15.11 -21.09
N GLU A 363 18.70 -13.94 -21.42
CA GLU A 363 19.25 -13.15 -22.53
C GLU A 363 20.33 -12.17 -22.11
N SER A 364 20.30 -11.72 -20.85
CA SER A 364 21.28 -10.75 -20.33
C SER A 364 22.52 -11.46 -19.79
N GLU A 365 23.70 -11.16 -20.36
CA GLU A 365 24.97 -11.66 -19.82
C GLU A 365 25.26 -11.11 -18.42
N THR A 366 24.85 -9.87 -18.13
CA THR A 366 25.04 -9.25 -16.81
C THR A 366 24.21 -9.97 -15.76
N LEU A 367 22.96 -10.34 -16.08
CA LEU A 367 22.11 -11.17 -15.24
C LEU A 367 22.73 -12.54 -14.97
N LEU A 368 23.18 -13.22 -16.02
CA LEU A 368 23.79 -14.54 -15.90
C LEU A 368 25.03 -14.52 -15.00
N ARG A 369 25.92 -13.53 -15.16
CA ARG A 369 27.10 -13.37 -14.29
C ARG A 369 26.69 -13.10 -12.84
N GLY A 370 25.66 -12.29 -12.61
CA GLY A 370 25.10 -12.04 -11.27
C GLY A 370 24.60 -13.32 -10.60
N LEU A 371 23.83 -14.12 -11.34
CA LEU A 371 23.28 -15.40 -10.87
C LEU A 371 24.36 -16.44 -10.56
N ILE A 372 25.43 -16.50 -11.37
CA ILE A 372 26.59 -17.38 -11.13
C ILE A 372 27.30 -17.03 -9.81
N ILE A 373 27.37 -15.75 -9.47
CA ILE A 373 27.97 -15.25 -8.21
C ILE A 373 26.98 -15.35 -7.03
N GLY A 374 25.77 -15.90 -7.26
CA GLY A 374 24.76 -16.12 -6.23
C GLY A 374 23.88 -14.90 -5.93
N LYS A 375 23.95 -13.83 -6.74
CA LYS A 375 22.99 -12.73 -6.63
C LYS A 375 21.65 -13.22 -7.19
N VAL A 376 20.63 -13.27 -6.35
CA VAL A 376 19.22 -13.54 -6.71
C VAL A 376 18.36 -12.33 -6.32
N GLN A 377 17.04 -12.40 -6.51
CA GLN A 377 16.08 -11.31 -6.21
C GLN A 377 16.17 -10.11 -7.16
N GLN A 378 16.75 -10.26 -8.35
CA GLN A 378 16.67 -9.23 -9.38
C GLN A 378 15.27 -9.20 -9.96
N ASP A 379 14.73 -7.99 -10.11
CA ASP A 379 13.52 -7.76 -10.88
C ASP A 379 13.78 -8.01 -12.36
N ILE A 380 12.93 -8.84 -12.95
CA ILE A 380 13.07 -9.33 -14.31
C ILE A 380 11.76 -9.26 -15.08
N ILE A 381 11.89 -9.24 -16.40
CA ILE A 381 10.84 -9.52 -17.36
C ILE A 381 11.13 -10.89 -17.95
N PHE A 382 10.08 -11.68 -18.17
CA PHE A 382 10.18 -12.99 -18.81
C PHE A 382 8.91 -13.28 -19.61
N VAL A 383 8.98 -14.28 -20.48
CA VAL A 383 7.89 -14.71 -21.36
C VAL A 383 7.53 -16.16 -21.05
N GLY A 384 6.27 -16.43 -20.74
CA GLY A 384 5.84 -17.77 -20.35
C GLY A 384 4.35 -18.03 -20.59
N LYS A 385 4.01 -19.26 -20.95
CA LYS A 385 2.63 -19.75 -21.04
C LYS A 385 2.30 -20.49 -19.74
N SER A 386 1.15 -20.22 -19.12
CA SER A 386 0.76 -20.82 -17.84
C SER A 386 0.53 -22.34 -17.90
N GLU A 387 0.50 -22.91 -19.11
CA GLU A 387 0.41 -24.35 -19.33
C GLU A 387 1.73 -25.05 -18.99
N THR A 388 1.69 -26.04 -18.11
CA THR A 388 2.85 -26.89 -17.79
C THR A 388 3.13 -27.84 -18.95
N ILE A 389 4.06 -27.45 -19.83
CA ILE A 389 4.49 -28.27 -20.97
C ILE A 389 5.37 -29.45 -20.49
N SER A 390 6.10 -29.30 -19.38
CA SER A 390 6.87 -30.37 -18.74
C SER A 390 7.28 -30.00 -17.31
N GLY A 391 6.92 -30.83 -16.32
CA GLY A 391 7.31 -30.65 -14.90
C GLY A 391 6.28 -29.93 -14.03
N LYS A 392 6.66 -29.68 -12.75
CA LYS A 392 5.79 -29.09 -11.71
C LYS A 392 5.52 -27.58 -11.91
N TYR A 393 6.32 -26.90 -12.71
CA TYR A 393 6.28 -25.45 -12.89
C TYR A 393 6.29 -25.11 -14.39
N PRO A 394 5.54 -24.09 -14.83
CA PRO A 394 5.56 -23.64 -16.21
C PRO A 394 6.92 -23.04 -16.58
N GLU A 395 7.31 -23.18 -17.86
CA GLU A 395 8.62 -22.73 -18.34
C GLU A 395 8.59 -21.24 -18.73
N ALA A 396 9.60 -20.52 -18.25
CA ALA A 396 9.90 -19.14 -18.59
C ALA A 396 11.06 -19.07 -19.60
N SER A 397 10.86 -18.22 -20.59
CA SER A 397 11.77 -17.90 -21.68
C SER A 397 12.07 -16.40 -21.68
N GLN A 398 13.12 -15.97 -22.39
CA GLN A 398 13.43 -14.54 -22.60
C GLN A 398 13.58 -13.72 -21.29
N VAL A 399 14.34 -14.25 -20.34
CA VAL A 399 14.55 -13.66 -19.02
C VAL A 399 15.57 -12.50 -19.10
N ARG A 400 15.14 -11.28 -18.71
CA ARG A 400 15.92 -10.04 -18.79
C ARG A 400 15.74 -9.19 -17.53
N ILE A 401 16.74 -8.38 -17.15
CA ILE A 401 16.66 -7.45 -16.01
C ILE A 401 15.73 -6.27 -16.34
N LEU A 402 14.90 -5.85 -15.37
CA LEU A 402 13.97 -4.71 -15.50
C LEU A 402 14.68 -3.33 -15.45
N SER A 403 15.89 -3.26 -14.89
CA SER A 403 16.63 -2.01 -14.70
C SER A 403 18.09 -2.14 -15.14
N ASP A 404 18.41 -1.69 -16.37
CA ASP A 404 19.80 -1.57 -16.86
C ASP A 404 20.35 -0.14 -16.72
N GLY A 405 19.77 0.69 -15.85
CA GLY A 405 20.14 2.10 -15.71
C GLY A 405 19.81 2.70 -14.36
N ALA A 406 20.52 2.29 -13.31
CA ALA A 406 20.79 3.12 -12.14
C ALA A 406 21.89 2.48 -11.29
N SER A 407 22.79 3.33 -10.84
CA SER A 407 23.97 3.09 -10.02
C SER A 407 23.76 2.13 -8.85
N ILE A 408 24.83 1.37 -8.58
CA ILE A 408 25.07 0.65 -7.34
C ILE A 408 25.15 1.70 -6.22
N GLU A 409 24.03 1.96 -5.56
CA GLU A 409 24.02 2.43 -4.18
C GLU A 409 23.14 1.50 -3.35
N SER A 410 23.78 0.97 -2.32
CA SER A 410 23.26 0.09 -1.29
C SER A 410 21.95 0.63 -0.70
N LYS A 411 20.82 0.09 -1.15
CA LYS A 411 19.58 0.12 -0.38
C LYS A 411 19.27 -1.28 0.12
N ASP A 412 18.99 -1.33 1.40
CA ASP A 412 18.82 -2.50 2.25
C ASP A 412 18.13 -3.68 1.58
N ILE A 413 18.68 -4.86 1.81
CA ILE A 413 18.03 -6.15 1.57
C ILE A 413 16.72 -6.13 2.37
N ARG A 414 15.61 -5.78 1.71
CA ARG A 414 14.27 -5.76 2.32
C ARG A 414 13.90 -7.18 2.72
N ARG A 415 14.22 -7.56 3.95
CA ARG A 415 13.83 -8.85 4.55
C ARG A 415 12.30 -8.96 4.51
N THR A 416 11.76 -10.13 4.15
CA THR A 416 10.32 -10.46 4.12
C THR A 416 9.56 -9.90 5.33
N PRO A 417 8.31 -9.43 5.26
CA PRO A 417 7.62 -8.86 6.44
C PRO A 417 7.63 -9.80 7.65
N LEU A 418 7.88 -9.26 8.85
CA LEU A 418 8.04 -10.05 10.10
C LEU A 418 6.85 -11.00 10.34
N ARG A 419 5.63 -10.57 10.00
CA ARG A 419 4.40 -11.38 10.09
C ARG A 419 4.45 -12.68 9.28
N VAL A 420 5.10 -12.66 8.11
CA VAL A 420 5.28 -13.84 7.24
C VAL A 420 6.39 -14.74 7.78
N ARG A 421 7.41 -14.16 8.43
CA ARG A 421 8.50 -14.93 9.04
C ARG A 421 8.07 -15.69 10.31
N LEU A 422 7.12 -15.12 11.07
CA LEU A 422 6.62 -15.72 12.31
C LEU A 422 5.57 -16.83 12.07
N SER A 423 4.95 -16.91 10.89
CA SER A 423 3.91 -17.92 10.60
C SER A 423 4.45 -19.35 10.44
N GLY A 424 5.72 -19.50 10.09
CA GLY A 424 6.42 -20.79 9.96
C GLY A 424 7.02 -21.33 11.25
N ILE A 425 6.90 -20.61 12.37
CA ILE A 425 7.43 -21.03 13.66
C ILE A 425 6.41 -21.97 14.33
N PRO A 426 6.84 -23.11 14.91
CA PRO A 426 5.97 -23.94 15.73
C PRO A 426 5.25 -23.10 16.79
N ARG A 427 3.92 -23.23 16.88
CA ARG A 427 3.11 -22.49 17.88
C ARG A 427 3.22 -23.06 19.30
N ASP A 428 4.12 -24.02 19.52
CA ASP A 428 4.35 -24.55 20.86
C ASP A 428 5.15 -23.54 21.68
N ARG A 429 4.90 -23.45 23.00
CA ARG A 429 5.66 -22.57 23.91
C ARG A 429 7.07 -23.13 24.22
N SER A 430 7.62 -23.94 23.31
CA SER A 430 8.91 -24.59 23.44
C SER A 430 10.05 -23.57 23.43
N TYR A 431 11.21 -23.95 23.97
CA TYR A 431 12.39 -23.08 23.87
C TYR A 431 12.86 -22.97 22.42
N TYR A 432 12.66 -24.02 21.63
CA TYR A 432 12.88 -23.98 20.19
C TYR A 432 12.04 -22.92 19.47
N ALA A 433 10.73 -22.82 19.73
CA ALA A 433 9.88 -21.81 19.12
C ALA A 433 10.34 -20.39 19.49
N LYS A 434 10.66 -20.16 20.78
CA LYS A 434 11.24 -18.90 21.26
C LYS A 434 12.57 -18.56 20.59
N ALA A 435 13.40 -19.58 20.33
CA ALA A 435 14.68 -19.40 19.63
C ALA A 435 14.47 -18.97 18.18
N LYS A 436 13.53 -19.61 17.45
CA LYS A 436 13.20 -19.22 16.06
C LYS A 436 12.59 -17.82 16.00
N GLU A 437 11.78 -17.45 16.98
CA GLU A 437 11.21 -16.10 17.06
C GLU A 437 12.30 -15.04 17.29
N ALA A 438 13.18 -15.28 18.25
CA ALA A 438 14.35 -14.42 18.50
C ALA A 438 15.25 -14.31 17.26
N GLU A 439 15.46 -15.41 16.52
CA GLU A 439 16.21 -15.42 15.27
C GLU A 439 15.56 -14.54 14.18
N GLN A 440 14.23 -14.56 14.04
CA GLN A 440 13.52 -13.70 13.08
C GLN A 440 13.53 -12.22 13.45
N LEU A 441 13.65 -11.92 14.74
CA LEU A 441 13.81 -10.58 15.32
C LEU A 441 15.27 -10.10 15.34
N ASP A 442 16.21 -10.87 14.78
CA ASP A 442 17.65 -10.59 14.77
C ASP A 442 18.28 -10.49 16.17
N GLN A 443 17.64 -11.09 17.18
CA GLN A 443 18.13 -11.19 18.55
C GLN A 443 18.99 -12.46 18.69
N LEU A 444 20.12 -12.49 17.97
CA LEU A 444 20.93 -13.70 17.79
C LEU A 444 21.45 -14.30 19.11
N GLU A 445 21.81 -13.46 20.08
CA GLU A 445 22.26 -13.90 21.41
C GLU A 445 21.16 -14.62 22.18
N LYS A 446 19.94 -14.08 22.17
CA LYS A 446 18.79 -14.72 22.81
C LYS A 446 18.38 -16.01 22.09
N ALA A 447 18.47 -16.03 20.77
CA ALA A 447 18.24 -17.25 19.99
C ALA A 447 19.23 -18.35 20.40
N ASP A 448 20.51 -18.00 20.59
CA ASP A 448 21.56 -18.90 21.07
C ASP A 448 21.22 -19.52 22.43
N GLU A 449 20.85 -18.67 23.40
CA GLU A 449 20.44 -19.10 24.74
C GLU A 449 19.24 -20.04 24.71
N TYR A 450 18.21 -19.69 23.95
CA TYR A 450 17.00 -20.51 23.85
C TYR A 450 17.25 -21.85 23.17
N PHE A 451 18.09 -21.91 22.12
CA PHE A 451 18.50 -23.19 21.55
C PHE A 451 19.28 -24.04 22.57
N LEU A 452 20.20 -23.44 23.34
CA LEU A 452 20.92 -24.16 24.40
C LEU A 452 19.97 -24.67 25.49
N MET A 453 18.92 -23.92 25.83
CA MET A 453 17.88 -24.39 26.77
C MET A 453 17.07 -25.58 26.22
N GLU A 454 16.70 -25.56 24.94
CA GLU A 454 16.02 -26.71 24.31
C GLU A 454 16.93 -27.96 24.29
N ILE A 455 18.22 -27.77 24.00
CA ILE A 455 19.21 -28.86 23.96
C ILE A 455 19.45 -29.45 25.35
N SER A 456 19.66 -28.60 26.35
CA SER A 456 19.93 -29.04 27.73
C SER A 456 18.75 -29.79 28.36
N ARG A 457 17.52 -29.43 27.99
CA ARG A 457 16.29 -30.09 28.47
C ARG A 457 15.91 -31.34 27.68
N LYS A 458 16.67 -31.71 26.64
CA LYS A 458 16.28 -32.73 25.64
C LYS A 458 14.83 -32.54 25.18
N GLY A 459 14.50 -31.31 24.80
CA GLY A 459 13.15 -30.93 24.41
C GLY A 459 12.67 -31.61 23.13
N LYS A 460 11.40 -31.39 22.77
CA LYS A 460 10.75 -32.04 21.63
C LYS A 460 11.50 -31.79 20.32
N HIS A 461 12.14 -30.63 20.18
CA HIS A 461 12.87 -30.25 18.98
C HIS A 461 14.40 -30.33 19.15
N PHE A 462 14.88 -31.16 20.08
CA PHE A 462 16.31 -31.32 20.43
C PHE A 462 17.24 -31.42 19.21
N LYS A 463 16.94 -32.34 18.28
CA LYS A 463 17.74 -32.55 17.06
C LYS A 463 17.72 -31.36 16.11
N SER A 464 16.59 -30.66 16.01
CA SER A 464 16.45 -29.47 15.16
C SER A 464 17.19 -28.28 15.79
N ALA A 465 17.10 -28.13 17.11
CA ALA A 465 17.79 -27.09 17.88
C ALA A 465 19.31 -27.16 17.72
N ILE A 466 19.90 -28.36 17.71
CA ILE A 466 21.34 -28.54 17.48
C ILE A 466 21.76 -28.04 16.08
N LYS A 467 21.02 -28.42 15.03
CA LYS A 467 21.32 -28.00 13.65
C LYS A 467 21.17 -26.49 13.47
N ASP A 468 20.07 -25.94 13.99
CA ASP A 468 19.78 -24.51 13.87
C ASP A 468 20.76 -23.66 14.70
N LEU A 469 21.16 -24.13 15.90
CA LEU A 469 22.21 -23.49 16.69
C LEU A 469 23.56 -23.52 15.96
N ALA A 470 23.92 -24.63 15.33
CA ALA A 470 25.16 -24.72 14.55
C ALA A 470 25.13 -23.75 13.35
N ASN A 471 24.00 -23.64 12.65
CA ASN A 471 23.81 -22.65 11.59
C ASN A 471 23.93 -21.21 12.12
N LEU A 472 23.33 -20.91 13.27
CA LEU A 472 23.39 -19.61 13.92
C LEU A 472 24.83 -19.24 14.29
N LYS A 473 25.58 -20.15 14.93
CA LYS A 473 27.01 -19.97 15.26
C LYS A 473 27.84 -19.71 14.01
N ASN A 474 27.61 -20.45 12.92
CA ASN A 474 28.30 -20.24 11.65
C ASN A 474 27.91 -18.90 10.97
N ARG A 475 26.69 -18.40 11.16
CA ARG A 475 26.28 -17.06 10.71
C ARG A 475 26.99 -15.96 11.49
N MET A 476 27.22 -16.16 12.79
CA MET A 476 27.97 -15.25 13.66
C MET A 476 29.50 -15.34 13.48
N GLY A 477 30.00 -16.06 12.46
CA GLY A 477 31.44 -16.23 12.22
C GLY A 477 32.13 -17.22 13.15
N LYS A 478 31.39 -17.89 14.04
CA LYS A 478 31.90 -18.90 14.99
C LYS A 478 31.83 -20.30 14.37
N SER A 479 32.37 -20.46 13.17
CA SER A 479 32.29 -21.71 12.40
C SER A 479 32.95 -22.91 13.11
N LYS A 480 34.04 -22.67 13.86
CA LYS A 480 34.70 -23.71 14.68
C LYS A 480 33.78 -24.24 15.79
N GLU A 481 33.12 -23.34 16.53
CA GLU A 481 32.15 -23.73 17.58
C GLU A 481 30.97 -24.49 16.98
N ALA A 482 30.47 -24.06 15.81
CA ALA A 482 29.40 -24.77 15.11
C ALA A 482 29.78 -26.21 14.77
N ILE A 483 31.01 -26.43 14.30
CA ILE A 483 31.52 -27.76 13.96
C ILE A 483 31.69 -28.62 15.22
N THR A 484 32.28 -28.08 16.28
CA THR A 484 32.42 -28.77 17.56
C THR A 484 31.06 -29.17 18.14
N LEU A 485 30.05 -28.31 18.00
CA LEU A 485 28.69 -28.61 18.42
C LEU A 485 28.10 -29.80 17.66
N LEU A 486 28.26 -29.84 16.33
CA LEU A 486 27.78 -30.95 15.51
C LEU A 486 28.51 -32.26 15.84
N ASP A 487 29.81 -32.21 16.09
CA ASP A 487 30.59 -33.39 16.47
C ASP A 487 30.20 -33.91 17.85
N LYS A 488 29.93 -33.02 18.80
CA LYS A 488 29.51 -33.39 20.16
C LYS A 488 28.20 -34.19 20.19
N TYR A 489 27.24 -33.85 19.33
CA TYR A 489 25.92 -34.48 19.32
C TYR A 489 25.73 -35.47 18.17
N LYS A 490 26.81 -35.84 17.46
CA LYS A 490 26.74 -36.71 16.28
C LYS A 490 26.06 -38.05 16.56
N ASP A 491 26.33 -38.65 17.72
CA ASP A 491 25.82 -39.98 18.09
C ASP A 491 24.33 -39.98 18.43
N GLU A 492 23.71 -38.81 18.64
CA GLU A 492 22.26 -38.69 18.85
C GLU A 492 21.48 -38.81 17.51
N TYR A 493 22.17 -38.83 16.36
CA TYR A 493 21.57 -38.90 15.03
C TYR A 493 21.72 -40.28 14.39
N ASN A 494 20.69 -40.69 13.66
CA ASN A 494 20.69 -41.99 12.99
C ASN A 494 21.52 -41.94 11.70
N GLY A 495 21.91 -43.10 11.17
CA GLY A 495 22.77 -43.20 9.99
C GLY A 495 22.29 -42.45 8.74
N SER A 496 20.98 -42.28 8.55
CA SER A 496 20.40 -41.47 7.47
C SER A 496 20.50 -39.96 7.72
N GLU A 497 20.53 -39.53 8.99
CA GLU A 497 20.59 -38.12 9.39
C GLU A 497 22.04 -37.61 9.45
N LEU A 498 23.02 -38.50 9.65
CA LEU A 498 24.46 -38.16 9.66
C LEU A 498 24.92 -37.50 8.34
N SER A 499 24.38 -37.93 7.20
CA SER A 499 24.70 -37.31 5.91
C SER A 499 24.31 -35.83 5.86
N SER A 500 23.24 -35.43 6.55
CA SER A 500 22.81 -34.03 6.63
C SER A 500 23.77 -33.22 7.51
N LEU A 501 24.30 -33.81 8.59
CA LEU A 501 25.31 -33.15 9.42
C LEU A 501 26.64 -33.00 8.68
N ASP A 502 27.07 -34.05 7.98
CA ASP A 502 28.31 -34.02 7.20
C ASP A 502 28.25 -32.94 6.10
N GLN A 503 27.11 -32.79 5.42
CA GLN A 503 26.89 -31.69 4.46
C GLN A 503 26.98 -30.30 5.11
N MET A 504 26.38 -30.12 6.30
CA MET A 504 26.47 -28.85 7.04
C MET A 504 27.92 -28.55 7.45
N LYS A 505 28.67 -29.56 7.92
CA LYS A 505 30.08 -29.42 8.27
C LYS A 505 30.93 -28.98 7.07
N ILE A 506 30.71 -29.57 5.90
CA ILE A 506 31.40 -29.16 4.67
C ILE A 506 31.16 -27.68 4.38
N GLN A 507 29.90 -27.23 4.45
CA GLN A 507 29.56 -25.81 4.25
C GLN A 507 30.26 -24.91 5.28
N PHE A 508 30.34 -25.34 6.54
CA PHE A 508 30.98 -24.57 7.61
C PHE A 508 32.50 -24.51 7.43
N PHE A 509 33.15 -25.61 7.04
CA PHE A 509 34.58 -25.63 6.72
C PHE A 509 34.91 -24.72 5.53
N VAL A 510 34.13 -24.77 4.45
CA VAL A 510 34.32 -23.89 3.28
C VAL A 510 34.18 -22.42 3.67
N LYS A 511 33.14 -22.08 4.44
CA LYS A 511 32.91 -20.71 4.91
C LYS A 511 33.99 -20.23 5.87
N GLY A 512 34.52 -21.12 6.70
CA GLY A 512 35.65 -20.88 7.59
C GLY A 512 37.03 -20.93 6.90
N GLN A 513 37.09 -21.05 5.57
CA GLN A 513 38.31 -21.17 4.76
C GLN A 513 39.20 -22.39 5.10
N GLN A 514 38.61 -23.42 5.71
CA GLN A 514 39.26 -24.68 6.06
C GLN A 514 39.07 -25.71 4.92
N TYR A 515 39.59 -25.38 3.73
CA TYR A 515 39.34 -26.16 2.53
C TYR A 515 39.91 -27.59 2.58
N HIS A 516 41.02 -27.78 3.29
CA HIS A 516 41.64 -29.10 3.46
C HIS A 516 40.72 -30.06 4.24
N ASP A 517 40.11 -29.58 5.32
CA ASP A 517 39.19 -30.38 6.14
C ASP A 517 37.88 -30.68 5.39
N ALA A 518 37.37 -29.71 4.62
CA ALA A 518 36.22 -29.89 3.75
C ALA A 518 36.49 -31.00 2.69
N ALA A 519 37.65 -30.95 2.04
CA ALA A 519 38.04 -31.94 1.04
C ALA A 519 38.22 -33.33 1.65
N GLY A 520 38.83 -33.42 2.85
CA GLY A 520 38.98 -34.68 3.58
C GLY A 520 37.63 -35.32 3.92
N LEU A 521 36.67 -34.53 4.39
CA LEU A 521 35.32 -35.03 4.72
C LEU A 521 34.55 -35.47 3.47
N LEU A 522 34.63 -34.70 2.37
CA LEU A 522 34.04 -35.09 1.08
C LEU A 522 34.59 -36.42 0.56
N ALA A 523 35.91 -36.62 0.65
CA ALA A 523 36.55 -37.88 0.24
C ALA A 523 36.09 -39.08 1.08
N GLN A 524 35.86 -38.88 2.38
CA GLN A 524 35.31 -39.93 3.25
C GLN A 524 33.87 -40.29 2.90
N ILE A 525 33.02 -39.29 2.58
CA ILE A 525 31.63 -39.52 2.14
C ILE A 525 31.62 -40.28 0.82
N ALA A 526 32.45 -39.88 -0.15
CA ALA A 526 32.54 -40.56 -1.45
C ALA A 526 32.89 -42.05 -1.28
N LYS A 527 33.93 -42.37 -0.49
CA LYS A 527 34.34 -43.76 -0.22
C LYS A 527 33.24 -44.61 0.43
N LYS A 528 32.47 -44.05 1.36
CA LYS A 528 31.34 -44.75 2.01
C LYS A 528 30.17 -45.00 1.06
N THR A 529 30.03 -44.16 0.04
CA THR A 529 28.95 -44.27 -0.96
C THR A 529 29.29 -45.35 -2.00
N ASP A 530 30.56 -45.49 -2.35
CA ASP A 530 31.06 -46.51 -3.28
C ASP A 530 31.05 -47.93 -2.68
N GLN A 531 31.18 -48.08 -1.36
CA GLN A 531 31.09 -49.37 -0.66
C GLN A 531 29.66 -49.89 -0.43
N LYS A 532 28.63 -49.08 -0.74
CA LYS A 532 27.20 -49.45 -0.59
C LYS A 532 26.54 -49.85 -1.92
N LYS A 533 27.28 -49.83 -3.03
CA LYS A 533 26.91 -50.44 -4.31
C LYS A 533 27.55 -51.82 -4.39
#